data_AF-A0A520LSQ8-F1
#
_entry.id   AF-A0A520LSQ8-F1
#
_cell.length_a   1.000
_cell.length_b   1.000
_cell.length_c   1.000
_cell.angle_alpha   90.00
_cell.angle_beta   90.00
_cell.angle_gamma   90.00
#
_symmetry.space_group_name_H-M   'P 1'
#
loop_
_entity.id
_entity.type
_entity.pdbx_description
1 polymer ?
#
loop_
_entity_poly.entity_id
_entity_poly.type
_entity_poly.pdbx_seq_one_letter_code
_entity_poly.pdbx_strand_id
1 'polypeptide(L)' 'MDTKYLFKRHNTYWVKVAVPKDLRKDLGFDLRTSLHTHELSEAQKLREAVVEDFKSQIFAAKENLKQS' A
#
# COMPACT_ATOMS: atom_id res chain seq x y z
N MET A 1 -17.94 -2.05 8.35
CA MET A 1 -17.32 -1.98 7.00
C MET A 1 -15.83 -1.78 7.19
N ASP A 2 -15.00 -2.70 6.68
CA ASP A 2 -13.54 -2.62 6.84
C ASP A 2 -12.94 -1.74 5.73
N THR A 3 -12.49 -0.55 6.09
CA THR A 3 -11.79 0.40 5.21
C THR A 3 -10.29 0.41 5.49
N LYS A 4 -9.77 -0.63 6.13
CA LYS A 4 -8.35 -0.72 6.48
C LYS A 4 -7.53 -0.62 5.19
N TYR A 5 -6.52 0.25 5.20
CA TYR A 5 -5.68 0.62 4.06
C TYR A 5 -6.37 1.39 2.93
N LEU A 6 -7.70 1.55 2.94
CA LEU A 6 -8.44 2.26 1.91
C LEU A 6 -8.77 3.69 2.37
N PHE A 7 -8.55 4.66 1.48
CA PHE A 7 -9.01 6.02 1.67
C PHE A 7 -9.56 6.57 0.35
N LYS A 8 -10.56 7.46 0.43
CA LYS A 8 -11.20 8.06 -0.74
C LYS A 8 -10.63 9.46 -0.98
N ARG A 9 -10.21 9.74 -2.22
CA ARG A 9 -9.69 11.05 -2.64
C ARG A 9 -10.23 11.39 -4.03
N HIS A 10 -10.82 12.57 -4.19
CA HIS A 10 -11.43 13.03 -5.46
C HIS A 10 -12.37 11.98 -6.10
N ASN A 11 -13.24 11.37 -5.28
CA ASN A 11 -14.15 10.29 -5.67
C ASN A 11 -13.52 8.94 -6.03
N THR A 12 -12.19 8.81 -6.00
CA THR A 12 -11.47 7.57 -6.28
C THR A 12 -10.96 6.92 -4.98
N TYR A 13 -10.97 5.59 -4.92
CA TYR A 13 -10.35 4.84 -3.84
C TYR A 13 -8.84 4.68 -4.04
N TRP A 14 -8.11 4.84 -2.95
CA TRP A 14 -6.67 4.70 -2.89
C TRP A 14 -6.30 3.72 -1.79
N VAL A 15 -5.21 2.98 -2.00
CA VAL A 15 -4.61 2.13 -0.98
C VAL A 15 -3.40 2.86 -0.40
N LYS A 16 -3.26 2.86 0.92
CA LYS A 16 -2.08 3.36 1.64
C LYS A 16 -1.56 2.32 2.62
N VAL A 17 -0.27 2.01 2.53
CA VAL A 17 0.45 1.13 3.47
C VAL A 17 1.65 1.88 4.02
N ALA A 18 1.75 1.94 5.35
CA ALA A 18 2.87 2.61 6.02
C ALA A 18 4.16 1.80 5.88
N VAL A 19 5.26 2.47 5.53
CA VAL A 19 6.58 1.85 5.43
C VAL A 19 7.28 1.91 6.80
N PRO A 20 7.90 0.80 7.26
CA PRO A 20 8.70 0.77 8.48
C PRO A 20 9.83 1.81 8.45
N LYS A 21 10.18 2.40 9.60
CA LYS A 21 11.17 3.48 9.71
C LYS A 21 12.51 3.12 9.03
N ASP A 22 12.91 1.86 9.14
CA ASP A 22 14.16 1.33 8.59
C ASP A 22 14.24 1.45 7.07
N LEU A 23 13.08 1.36 6.39
CA LEU A 23 12.97 1.40 4.92
C LEU A 23 12.50 2.74 4.37
N ARG A 24 12.27 3.73 5.24
CA ARG A 24 11.82 5.05 4.80
C ARG A 24 12.86 5.78 3.95
N LYS A 25 14.15 5.41 4.09
CA LYS A 25 15.22 5.96 3.27
C LYS A 25 15.11 5.53 1.81
N ASP A 26 14.67 4.30 1.56
CA ASP A 26 14.62 3.72 0.21
C ASP A 26 13.23 3.83 -0.44
N LEU A 27 12.17 3.50 0.31
CA LEU A 27 10.78 3.44 -0.19
C LEU A 27 9.96 4.69 0.14
N GLY A 28 10.46 5.59 0.98
CA GLY A 28 9.71 6.74 1.50
C GLY A 28 8.80 6.42 2.68
N PHE A 29 7.92 7.34 3.06
CA PHE A 29 7.11 7.23 4.30
C PHE A 29 5.93 6.24 4.19
N ASP A 30 5.26 6.23 3.04
CA ASP A 30 4.13 5.35 2.78
C ASP A 30 4.01 5.03 1.29
N LEU A 31 3.68 3.77 1.00
CA LEU A 31 3.31 3.32 -0.33
C LEU A 31 1.83 3.62 -0.54
N ARG A 32 1.54 4.31 -1.65
CA ARG A 32 0.17 4.66 -2.00
C ARG A 32 -0.06 4.50 -3.49
N THR A 33 -1.22 3.98 -3.86
CA THR A 33 -1.63 3.88 -5.26
C THR A 33 -3.14 4.09 -5.39
N SER A 34 -3.56 4.66 -6.51
CA SER A 34 -4.97 4.78 -6.87
C SER A 34 -5.48 3.44 -7.40
N LEU A 35 -6.63 3.01 -6.90
CA LEU A 35 -7.35 1.85 -7.44
C LEU A 35 -8.18 2.21 -8.66
N HIS A 36 -8.27 3.51 -9.01
CA HIS A 36 -9.06 4.04 -10.13
C HIS A 36 -10.54 3.62 -10.13
N THR A 37 -11.03 3.08 -9.02
CA THR A 37 -12.42 2.69 -8.84
C THR A 37 -13.11 3.63 -7.86
N HIS A 38 -14.40 3.86 -8.10
CA HIS A 38 -15.27 4.66 -7.26
C HIS A 38 -16.20 3.78 -6.42
N GLU A 39 -16.20 2.48 -6.69
CA GLU A 39 -17.02 1.48 -6.02
C GLU A 39 -16.26 0.88 -4.85
N LEU A 40 -16.86 0.93 -3.64
CA LEU A 40 -16.23 0.39 -2.44
C LEU A 40 -15.98 -1.13 -2.56
N SER A 41 -16.93 -1.85 -3.16
CA SER A 41 -16.86 -3.30 -3.33
C SER A 41 -15.71 -3.73 -4.23
N GLU A 42 -15.46 -2.99 -5.32
CA GLU A 42 -14.30 -3.22 -6.19
C GLU A 42 -13.01 -2.84 -5.47
N ALA A 43 -13.01 -1.70 -4.78
CA ALA A 43 -11.86 -1.24 -4.01
C ALA A 43 -11.44 -2.29 -2.97
N GLN A 44 -12.39 -2.94 -2.31
CA GLN A 44 -12.14 -4.00 -1.34
C GLN A 44 -11.49 -5.24 -1.98
N LYS A 45 -11.95 -5.64 -3.17
CA LYS A 45 -11.35 -6.77 -3.92
C LYS A 45 -9.93 -6.46 -4.37
N LEU A 46 -9.71 -5.26 -4.92
CA LEU A 46 -8.40 -4.84 -5.42
C LEU A 46 -7.40 -4.53 -4.29
N ARG A 47 -7.90 -4.10 -3.14
CA ARG A 47 -7.08 -3.76 -1.97
C ARG A 47 -6.14 -4.90 -1.61
N GLU A 48 -6.62 -6.14 -1.53
CA GLU A 48 -5.82 -7.26 -1.04
C GLU A 48 -4.59 -7.50 -1.93
N ALA A 49 -4.79 -7.53 -3.24
CA ALA A 49 -3.70 -7.66 -4.21
C ALA A 49 -2.67 -6.52 -4.08
N VAL A 50 -3.12 -5.27 -3.95
CA VAL A 50 -2.23 -4.11 -3.81
C VAL A 50 -1.51 -4.08 -2.47
N VAL A 51 -2.18 -4.44 -1.38
CA VAL A 51 -1.56 -4.52 -0.05
C VAL A 51 -0.51 -5.63 -0.02
N GLU A 52 -0.77 -6.77 -0.67
CA GLU A 52 0.18 -7.86 -0.81
C GLU A 52 1.41 -7.45 -1.64
N ASP A 53 1.20 -6.74 -2.75
CA ASP A 53 2.28 -6.18 -3.55
C ASP A 53 3.14 -5.19 -2.75
N PHE A 54 2.51 -4.25 -2.04
CA PHE A 54 3.21 -3.31 -1.17
C PHE A 54 3.97 -4.00 -0.04
N LYS A 55 3.40 -5.03 0.59
CA LYS A 55 4.09 -5.83 1.60
C LYS A 55 5.29 -6.56 1.00
N SER A 56 5.16 -7.09 -0.21
CA SER A 56 6.23 -7.79 -0.91
C SER A 56 7.37 -6.84 -1.25
N GLN A 57 7.06 -5.61 -1.71
CA GLN A 57 8.06 -4.55 -1.92
C GLN A 57 8.79 -4.17 -0.61
N ILE A 58 8.03 -3.98 0.48
CA ILE A 58 8.61 -3.70 1.80
C ILE A 58 9.48 -4.86 2.28
N PHE A 59 9.04 -6.11 2.09
CA PHE A 59 9.79 -7.28 2.50
C PHE A 59 11.09 -7.44 1.69
N ALA A 60 11.02 -7.30 0.37
CA ALA A 60 12.19 -7.34 -0.50
C ALA A 60 13.20 -6.24 -0.14
N ALA A 61 12.72 -5.01 0.07
CA ALA A 61 13.58 -3.92 0.52
C ALA A 61 14.19 -4.19 1.90
N LYS A 62 13.43 -4.82 2.82
CA LYS A 62 13.94 -5.23 4.14
C LYS A 62 15.05 -6.26 4.06
N GLU A 63 14.90 -7.25 3.19
CA GLU A 63 15.93 -8.28 3.01
C GLU A 63 17.19 -7.69 2.38
N ASN A 64 17.05 -6.78 1.40
CA ASN A 64 18.18 -6.04 0.84
C ASN A 64 18.90 -5.18 1.89
N LEU A 65 18.15 -4.52 2.77
CA LEU A 65 18.72 -3.71 3.87
C LEU A 65 19.50 -4.57 4.87
N LYS A 66 19.08 -5.81 5.14
CA LYS A 66 19.78 -6.72 6.06
C LYS A 66 21.06 -7.31 5.47
N GLN A 67 21.18 -7.36 4.14
CA GLN A 67 22.34 -7.91 3.45
C GLN A 67 23.45 -6.86 3.19
N SER A 68 23.18 -5.58 3.46
CA SER A 68 24.16 -4.47 3.38
C SER A 68 24.74 -4.14 4.75
#